data_AF-A0A925QMX8-F1
#
_entry.id   AF-A0A925QMX8-F1
#
_cell.length_a   1.000
_cell.length_b   1.000
_cell.length_c   1.000
_cell.angle_alpha   90.00
_cell.angle_beta   90.00
_cell.angle_gamma   90.00
#
_symmetry.space_group_name_H-M   'P 1'
#
loop_
_entity.id
_entity.type
_entity.pdbx_description
1 polymer ?
#
loop_
_entity_poly.entity_id
_entity_poly.type
_entity_poly.pdbx_seq_one_letter_code
_entity_poly.pdbx_strand_id
1 'polypeptide(L)' 'GAGIRWNAAQLRLRVADSRRLNPDSLMPAFHRVPAARDGALRVGAAWRDKPVLAAQQLEDVVAYLGTLR' A
#
# COMPACT_ATOMS: atom_id res chain seq x y z
N GLY A 1 9.47 11.01 13.24
CA GLY A 1 8.41 10.12 12.74
C GLY A 1 8.58 9.80 11.27
N ALA A 2 7.63 9.08 10.66
CA ALA A 2 7.69 8.71 9.24
C ALA A 2 7.77 9.93 8.30
N GLY A 3 7.12 11.05 8.66
CA GLY A 3 7.11 12.29 7.89
C GLY A 3 8.43 13.07 7.89
N ILE A 4 9.39 12.72 8.76
CA ILE A 4 10.76 13.27 8.70
C ILE A 4 11.65 12.44 7.77
N ARG A 5 11.43 11.12 7.75
CA ARG A 5 12.33 10.17 7.07
C ARG A 5 12.08 10.07 5.58
N TRP A 6 10.85 10.37 5.14
CA TRP A 6 10.42 10.17 3.76
C TRP A 6 9.58 11.34 3.27
N ASN A 7 9.73 11.65 1.99
CA ASN A 7 8.84 12.60 1.31
C ASN A 7 7.51 11.94 0.90
N ALA A 8 6.53 12.75 0.48
CA ALA A 8 5.19 12.28 0.13
C ALA A 8 5.19 11.21 -0.98
N ALA A 9 6.05 11.34 -2.00
CA ALA A 9 6.14 10.35 -3.08
C ALA A 9 6.70 9.01 -2.59
N GLN A 10 7.69 9.04 -1.69
CA GLN A 10 8.27 7.85 -1.07
C GLN A 10 7.26 7.15 -0.13
N LEU A 11 6.51 7.93 0.65
CA LEU A 11 5.41 7.41 1.47
C LEU A 11 4.33 6.76 0.60
N ARG A 12 3.92 7.42 -0.49
CA ARG A 12 2.96 6.91 -1.45
C ARG A 12 3.39 5.57 -2.03
N LEU A 13 4.62 5.45 -2.50
CA LEU A 13 5.15 4.19 -3.03
C LEU A 13 5.13 3.08 -1.97
N ARG A 14 5.54 3.40 -0.74
CA ARG A 14 5.60 2.44 0.36
C ARG A 14 4.21 1.92 0.73
N VAL A 15 3.19 2.78 0.77
CA VAL A 15 1.80 2.38 1.05
C VAL A 15 1.17 1.64 -0.14
N ALA A 16 1.41 2.13 -1.36
CA ALA A 16 0.84 1.50 -2.57
C ALA A 16 1.38 0.09 -2.78
N ASP A 17 2.69 -0.07 -2.73
CA ASP A 17 3.38 -1.34 -2.97
C ASP A 17 4.77 -1.36 -2.33
N SER A 18 4.82 -1.77 -1.05
CA SER A 18 6.08 -1.85 -0.30
C SER A 18 7.07 -2.89 -0.87
N ARG A 19 6.57 -3.89 -1.59
CA ARG A 19 7.38 -4.98 -2.15
C ARG A 19 8.28 -4.52 -3.30
N ARG A 20 7.94 -3.39 -3.94
CA ARG A 20 8.82 -2.71 -4.90
C ARG A 20 10.07 -2.13 -4.26
N LEU A 21 10.03 -1.82 -2.95
CA LEU A 21 11.17 -1.31 -2.20
C LEU A 21 11.93 -2.42 -1.49
N ASN A 22 11.21 -3.39 -0.94
CA ASN A 22 11.76 -4.57 -0.30
C ASN A 22 10.90 -5.79 -0.67
N PRO A 23 11.36 -6.66 -1.59
CA PRO A 23 10.61 -7.84 -2.01
C PRO A 23 10.20 -8.77 -0.86
N ASP A 24 11.00 -8.83 0.20
CA ASP A 24 10.76 -9.66 1.39
C ASP A 24 9.88 -8.97 2.44
N SER A 25 9.32 -7.79 2.11
CA SER A 25 8.45 -7.04 3.00
C SER A 25 7.16 -7.80 3.30
N LEU A 26 6.92 -8.01 4.60
CA LEU A 26 5.64 -8.50 5.11
C LEU A 26 4.51 -7.47 4.97
N MET A 27 4.85 -6.19 4.79
CA MET A 27 3.84 -5.13 4.62
C MET A 27 3.06 -5.35 3.32
N PRO A 28 1.72 -5.45 3.36
CA PRO A 28 0.91 -5.65 2.16
C PRO A 28 1.01 -4.47 1.17
N ALA A 29 0.76 -4.76 -0.10
CA ALA A 29 0.57 -3.74 -1.12
C ALA A 29 -0.90 -3.27 -1.06
N PHE A 30 -1.16 -2.11 -0.46
CA PHE A 30 -2.53 -1.68 -0.16
C PHE A 30 -3.29 -1.18 -1.40
N HIS A 31 -2.59 -0.73 -2.44
CA HIS A 31 -3.22 -0.24 -3.67
C HIS A 31 -2.97 -1.16 -4.88
N ARG A 32 -2.55 -2.41 -4.64
CA ARG A 32 -2.42 -3.43 -5.68
C ARG A 32 -3.66 -4.31 -5.68
N VAL A 33 -4.21 -4.57 -6.86
CA VAL A 33 -5.20 -5.63 -7.05
C VAL A 33 -4.47 -6.97 -7.05
N PRO A 34 -4.80 -7.91 -6.15
CA PRO A 34 -4.18 -9.23 -6.15
C PRO A 34 -4.53 -9.94 -7.47
N ALA A 35 -3.55 -10.06 -8.38
CA ALA A 35 -3.74 -10.88 -9.56
C ALA A 35 -3.72 -12.36 -9.15
N ALA A 36 -4.47 -13.21 -9.86
CA ALA A 36 -4.43 -14.66 -9.65
C ALA A 36 -3.00 -15.25 -9.73
N ARG A 37 -2.07 -14.54 -10.40
CA ARG A 37 -0.65 -14.90 -10.53
C ARG A 37 0.21 -14.58 -9.30
N ASP A 38 -0.25 -13.70 -8.40
CA ASP A 38 0.49 -13.30 -7.19
C ASP A 38 0.29 -14.28 -6.01
N GLY A 39 -0.23 -15.48 -6.27
CA GLY A 39 -0.47 -16.48 -5.23
C GLY A 39 -1.57 -16.08 -4.24
N ALA A 40 -2.57 -15.31 -4.70
CA ALA A 40 -3.74 -14.89 -3.94
C ALA A 40 -4.64 -16.09 -3.62
N LEU A 41 -4.14 -17.01 -2.81
CA LEU A 41 -4.83 -18.22 -2.39
C LEU A 41 -5.91 -17.80 -1.39
N ARG A 42 -7.17 -17.86 -1.82
CA ARG A 42 -8.38 -17.73 -0.98
C ARG A 42 -8.76 -16.29 -0.57
N VAL A 43 -8.72 -15.34 -1.52
CA VAL A 43 -9.37 -14.04 -1.31
C VAL A 43 -10.90 -14.23 -1.26
N GLY A 44 -11.53 -13.68 -0.21
CA GLY A 44 -12.99 -13.69 -0.06
C GLY A 44 -13.68 -13.02 -1.26
N ALA A 45 -14.82 -13.56 -1.68
CA ALA A 45 -15.45 -13.17 -2.96
C ALA A 45 -15.71 -11.66 -3.10
N ALA A 46 -16.08 -10.98 -2.02
CA ALA A 46 -16.36 -9.55 -1.99
C ALA A 46 -15.14 -8.65 -2.30
N TRP A 47 -13.93 -9.19 -2.16
CA TRP A 47 -12.67 -8.46 -2.20
C TRP A 47 -11.79 -8.82 -3.40
N ARG A 48 -12.29 -9.67 -4.29
CA ARG A 48 -11.58 -9.97 -5.55
C ARG A 48 -11.59 -8.74 -6.46
N ASP A 49 -10.53 -8.61 -7.25
CA ASP A 49 -10.34 -7.58 -8.27
C ASP A 49 -10.38 -6.13 -7.76
N LYS A 50 -10.25 -5.95 -6.44
CA LYS A 50 -10.24 -4.63 -5.79
C LYS A 50 -8.97 -4.47 -4.95
N PRO A 51 -8.34 -3.27 -4.95
CA PRO A 51 -7.29 -2.97 -4.01
C PRO A 51 -7.87 -2.82 -2.59
N VAL A 52 -7.01 -2.94 -1.57
CA VAL A 52 -7.40 -2.76 -0.16
C VAL A 52 -7.79 -1.30 0.11
N LEU A 53 -7.05 -0.36 -0.47
CA LEU A 53 -7.33 1.07 -0.40
C LEU A 53 -7.64 1.60 -1.81
N ALA A 54 -8.68 2.41 -1.93
CA ALA A 54 -8.91 3.25 -3.09
C ALA A 54 -7.83 4.34 -3.20
N ALA A 55 -7.70 4.97 -4.37
CA ALA A 55 -6.70 6.00 -4.60
C ALA A 55 -6.80 7.16 -3.59
N GLN A 56 -8.02 7.64 -3.33
CA GLN A 56 -8.24 8.73 -2.37
C GLN A 56 -7.85 8.31 -0.94
N GLN A 57 -8.24 7.11 -0.50
CA GLN A 57 -7.91 6.62 0.84
C GLN A 57 -6.41 6.47 1.04
N LEU A 58 -5.68 6.12 -0.02
CA LEU A 58 -4.24 6.07 0.02
C LEU A 58 -3.64 7.48 0.23
N GLU A 59 -4.14 8.49 -0.45
CA GLU A 59 -3.68 9.88 -0.30
C GLU A 59 -3.95 10.41 1.11
N ASP A 60 -5.11 10.06 1.69
CA ASP A 60 -5.46 10.46 3.06
C ASP A 60 -4.45 9.86 4.08
N VAL A 61 -4.04 8.60 3.88
CA VAL A 61 -3.01 7.96 4.70
C VAL A 61 -1.64 8.63 4.50
N VAL A 62 -1.26 8.96 3.27
CA VAL A 62 0.00 9.66 2.99
C VAL A 62 0.02 11.04 3.65
N ALA A 63 -1.10 11.77 3.59
CA ALA A 63 -1.25 13.06 4.25
C ALA A 63 -1.06 12.93 5.77
N TYR A 64 -1.72 11.95 6.40
CA TYR A 64 -1.55 11.67 7.83
C TYR A 64 -0.09 11.32 8.18
N LEU A 65 0.54 10.39 7.43
CA LEU A 65 1.94 10.01 7.66
C LEU A 65 2.91 11.19 7.53
N GLY A 66 2.61 12.15 6.66
CA GLY A 66 3.38 13.39 6.50
C GLY A 66 3.34 14.30 7.73
N THR A 67 2.29 14.20 8.56
CA THR A 67 2.18 14.97 9.81
C THR A 67 3.02 14.38 10.96
N LEU A 68 3.47 13.13 10.84
CA LEU A 68 4.21 12.42 11.88
C LEU A 68 5.68 12.86 11.92
N ARG A 69 5.92 14.00 12.59
CA ARG A 69 7.25 14.56 12.82
C ARG A 69 7.90 14.00 14.08
#